data_AF-A0A950YDD2-F1
#
_entry.id   AF-A0A950YDD2-F1
#
_cell.length_a   1.000
_cell.length_b   1.000
_cell.length_c   1.000
_cell.angle_alpha   90.00
_cell.angle_beta   90.00
_cell.angle_gamma   90.00
#
_symmetry.space_group_name_H-M   'P 1'
#
loop_
_entity.id
_entity.type
_entity.pdbx_description
1 polymer ?
#
loop_
_entity_poly.entity_id
_entity_poly.type
_entity_poly.pdbx_seq_one_letter_code
_entity_poly.pdbx_strand_id
1 'polypeptide(L)'
;MTGPSSKPFGESLRALMDARALTYRGLAEATRRLDGKGITHAHINMLANGHDKPSMRAMELIAAACEVDPDYFAEYRLAAA
;
A
#
# COMPACT_ATOMS: atom_id res chain seq x y z
N MET A 1 2.99 -12.87 11.17
CA MET A 1 2.26 -11.59 11.00
C MET A 1 3.26 -10.47 11.09
N THR A 2 3.36 -9.63 10.06
CA THR A 2 4.23 -8.44 10.08
C THR A 2 3.60 -7.42 11.03
N GLY A 3 4.35 -6.98 12.05
CA GLY A 3 3.88 -5.96 12.99
C GLY A 3 3.67 -4.59 12.31
N PRO A 4 2.96 -3.65 12.97
CA PRO A 4 2.66 -2.34 12.40
C PRO A 4 3.94 -1.54 12.14
N SER A 5 3.95 -0.78 11.04
CA SER A 5 5.00 0.17 10.74
C SER A 5 4.71 1.53 11.38
N SER A 6 5.78 2.18 11.84
CA SER A 6 5.81 3.59 12.26
C SER A 6 6.49 4.50 11.23
N LYS A 7 7.00 3.92 10.13
CA LYS A 7 7.63 4.66 9.04
C LYS A 7 6.58 5.33 8.15
N PRO A 8 6.94 6.40 7.41
CA PRO A 8 6.04 7.00 6.42
C PRO A 8 5.51 5.97 5.42
N PHE A 9 4.30 6.20 4.92
CA PHE A 9 3.60 5.28 4.02
C PHE A 9 4.49 4.76 2.88
N GLY A 10 5.19 5.67 2.19
CA GLY A 10 6.00 5.32 1.04
C GLY A 10 7.17 4.40 1.37
N GLU A 11 7.82 4.60 2.52
CA GLU A 11 8.91 3.72 2.98
C GLU A 11 8.38 2.36 3.41
N SER A 12 7.25 2.35 4.14
CA SER A 12 6.55 1.13 4.55
C SER A 12 6.10 0.30 3.34
N LEU A 13 5.56 0.96 2.31
CA LEU A 13 5.14 0.33 1.07
C LEU A 13 6.33 -0.28 0.32
N ARG A 14 7.44 0.44 0.18
CA ARG A 14 8.66 -0.09 -0.45
C ARG A 14 9.20 -1.31 0.27
N ALA A 15 9.25 -1.27 1.61
CA ALA A 15 9.66 -2.43 2.41
C ALA A 15 8.74 -3.65 2.19
N LEU A 16 7.42 -3.44 2.10
CA LEU A 16 6.48 -4.52 1.80
C LEU A 16 6.67 -5.09 0.39
N MET A 17 6.95 -4.22 -0.58
CA MET A 17 7.18 -4.62 -1.96
C MET A 17 8.49 -5.41 -2.10
N ASP A 18 9.58 -4.93 -1.49
CA ASP A 18 10.87 -5.59 -1.51
C ASP A 18 10.81 -6.97 -0.85
N ALA A 19 10.15 -7.08 0.32
CA ALA A 19 9.95 -8.34 1.03
C ALA A 19 9.16 -9.39 0.22
N ARG A 20 8.39 -8.96 -0.79
CA ARG A 20 7.55 -9.82 -1.62
C ARG A 20 8.01 -9.89 -3.08
N ALA A 21 9.17 -9.30 -3.40
CA ALA A 21 9.64 -9.13 -4.77
C ALA A 21 8.56 -8.55 -5.71
N LEU A 22 7.72 -7.63 -5.21
CA LEU A 22 6.69 -6.96 -5.98
C LEU A 22 7.25 -5.72 -6.67
N THR A 23 6.90 -5.56 -7.94
CA THR A 23 7.10 -4.29 -8.66
C THR A 23 5.86 -3.42 -8.55
N TYR A 24 5.94 -2.12 -8.88
CA TYR A 24 4.75 -1.25 -8.91
C TYR A 24 3.70 -1.76 -9.90
N ARG A 25 4.12 -2.38 -11.00
CA ARG A 25 3.21 -3.01 -11.96
C ARG A 25 2.57 -4.27 -11.38
N GLY A 26 3.36 -5.12 -10.73
CA GLY A 26 2.84 -6.31 -10.04
C GLY A 26 1.82 -5.95 -8.96
N LEU A 27 2.09 -4.91 -8.17
CA LEU A 27 1.15 -4.41 -7.16
C LEU A 27 -0.12 -3.82 -7.80
N ALA A 28 0.01 -3.09 -8.91
CA ALA A 28 -1.14 -2.59 -9.66
C ALA A 28 -2.04 -3.73 -10.17
N GLU A 29 -1.45 -4.80 -10.69
CA GLU A 29 -2.19 -5.98 -11.11
C GLU A 29 -2.84 -6.71 -9.93
N ALA A 30 -2.13 -6.86 -8.82
CA ALA A 30 -2.65 -7.49 -7.60
C ALA A 30 -3.87 -6.72 -7.05
N THR A 31 -3.75 -5.39 -6.91
CA THR A 31 -4.87 -4.55 -6.48
C THR A 31 -6.06 -4.60 -7.45
N ARG A 32 -5.82 -4.67 -8.77
CA ARG A 32 -6.88 -4.82 -9.76
C ARG A 32 -7.61 -6.16 -9.65
N ARG A 33 -6.91 -7.25 -9.32
CA ARG A 33 -7.54 -8.57 -9.13
C ARG A 33 -8.47 -8.61 -7.92
N LEU A 34 -8.29 -7.72 -6.94
CA LEU A 34 -9.12 -7.67 -5.73
C LEU A 34 -10.49 -7.03 -5.96
N ASP A 35 -10.58 -5.93 -6.73
CA ASP A 35 -11.82 -5.15 -6.87
C ASP A 35 -12.21 -4.80 -8.32
N GLY A 36 -11.46 -5.31 -9.31
CA GLY A 36 -11.65 -5.05 -10.73
C GLY A 36 -11.19 -3.65 -11.22
N LYS A 37 -10.97 -2.69 -10.32
CA LYS A 37 -10.54 -1.32 -10.66
C LYS A 37 -9.04 -1.13 -10.43
N GLY A 38 -8.56 -1.57 -9.26
CA GLY A 38 -7.19 -1.50 -8.80
C GLY A 38 -6.66 -0.09 -8.61
N ILE A 39 -5.34 0.00 -8.44
CA ILE A 39 -4.57 1.24 -8.41
C ILE A 39 -3.54 1.17 -9.53
N THR A 40 -3.38 2.25 -10.29
CA THR A 40 -2.38 2.27 -11.38
C THR A 40 -0.97 2.29 -10.82
N HIS A 41 -0.01 1.68 -11.52
CA HIS A 41 1.40 1.70 -11.11
C HIS A 41 1.96 3.12 -10.98
N ALA A 42 1.49 4.07 -11.81
CA ALA A 42 1.85 5.47 -11.72
C ALA A 42 1.36 6.09 -10.41
N HIS A 43 0.11 5.84 -10.02
CA HIS A 43 -0.44 6.34 -8.75
C HIS A 43 0.26 5.67 -7.55
N ILE A 44 0.52 4.37 -7.60
CA ILE A 44 1.33 3.68 -6.57
C ILE A 44 2.71 4.35 -6.43
N ASN A 45 3.37 4.69 -7.54
CA ASN A 45 4.65 5.41 -7.50
C ASN A 45 4.52 6.81 -6.88
N MET A 46 3.44 7.55 -7.14
CA MET A 46 3.19 8.84 -6.51
C MET A 46 3.04 8.70 -4.98
N LEU A 47 2.28 7.69 -4.53
CA LEU A 47 2.11 7.38 -3.12
C LEU A 47 3.44 6.95 -2.47
N ALA A 48 4.21 6.09 -3.15
CA ALA A 48 5.48 5.56 -2.64
C ALA A 48 6.57 6.62 -2.48
N ASN A 49 6.53 7.69 -3.26
CA ASN A 49 7.46 8.83 -3.15
C ASN A 49 6.87 9.99 -2.32
N GLY A 50 5.67 9.84 -1.77
CA GLY A 50 5.03 10.86 -0.93
C GLY A 50 4.55 12.09 -1.69
N HIS A 51 4.39 11.99 -3.02
CA HIS A 51 3.82 13.08 -3.83
C HIS A 51 2.30 13.19 -3.64
N ASP A 52 1.64 12.06 -3.43
CA ASP A 52 0.21 12.00 -3.12
C ASP A 52 -0.02 11.34 -1.75
N LYS A 53 -1.08 11.78 -1.07
CA LYS A 53 -1.54 11.12 0.16
C LYS A 53 -2.42 9.92 -0.18
N PRO A 54 -2.19 8.75 0.43
CA PRO A 54 -3.04 7.59 0.21
C PRO A 54 -4.41 7.81 0.86
N SER A 55 -5.47 7.44 0.15
CA SER A 55 -6.82 7.36 0.74
C SER A 55 -6.98 6.06 1.54
N MET A 56 -7.99 6.00 2.41
CA MET A 56 -8.34 4.77 3.16
C MET A 56 -8.46 3.55 2.23
N ARG A 57 -9.27 3.68 1.17
CA ARG A 57 -9.43 2.62 0.15
C ARG A 57 -8.11 2.22 -0.50
N ALA A 58 -7.22 3.18 -0.77
CA ALA A 58 -5.92 2.87 -1.36
C ALA A 58 -5.05 2.06 -0.40
N MET A 59 -5.03 2.45 0.89
CA MET A 59 -4.30 1.74 1.93
C MET A 59 -4.84 0.32 2.14
N GLU A 60 -6.16 0.15 2.19
CA GLU A 60 -6.82 -1.16 2.31
C GLU A 60 -6.48 -2.09 1.13
N LEU A 61 -6.60 -1.59 -0.11
CA LEU A 61 -6.28 -2.37 -1.30
C LEU A 61 -4.81 -2.76 -1.35
N ILE A 62 -3.91 -1.85 -1.02
CA ILE A 62 -2.47 -2.12 -1.00
C ILE A 62 -2.13 -3.10 0.12
N ALA A 63 -2.72 -2.94 1.30
CA ALA A 63 -2.54 -3.86 2.42
C ALA A 63 -3.00 -5.27 2.06
N ALA A 64 -4.21 -5.40 1.51
CA ALA A 64 -4.75 -6.67 1.04
C ALA A 64 -3.90 -7.31 -0.07
N ALA A 65 -3.44 -6.53 -1.05
CA ALA A 65 -2.56 -7.01 -2.12
C ALA A 65 -1.18 -7.43 -1.60
N CYS A 66 -0.73 -6.83 -0.50
CA CYS A 66 0.46 -7.22 0.23
C CYS A 66 0.18 -8.23 1.35
N GLU A 67 -1.03 -8.78 1.48
CA GLU A 67 -1.36 -9.77 2.53
C GLU A 67 -0.97 -9.28 3.95
N VAL A 68 -1.21 -8.01 4.24
CA VAL A 68 -1.10 -7.41 5.58
C VAL A 68 -2.39 -6.75 5.98
N ASP A 69 -2.55 -6.52 7.28
CA ASP A 69 -3.65 -5.70 7.79
C ASP A 69 -3.43 -4.22 7.42
N PRO A 70 -4.47 -3.45 7.06
CA PRO A 70 -4.37 -2.00 6.84
C PRO A 70 -3.74 -1.23 8.02
N ASP A 71 -3.92 -1.71 9.25
CA ASP A 71 -3.27 -1.18 10.46
C ASP A 71 -1.75 -1.28 10.41
N TYR A 72 -1.17 -1.97 9.43
CA TYR A 72 0.25 -1.90 9.15
C TYR A 72 0.72 -0.46 8.89
N PHE A 73 -0.07 0.35 8.19
CA PHE A 73 0.28 1.73 7.84
C PHE A 73 -0.08 2.70 8.97
N ALA A 74 0.86 3.57 9.35
CA ALA A 74 0.63 4.55 10.40
C ALA A 74 -0.49 5.53 10.02
N GLU A 75 -0.53 5.95 8.76
CA GLU A 75 -1.53 6.86 8.21
C GLU A 75 -2.94 6.27 8.25
N TYR A 76 -3.08 4.95 8.09
CA TYR A 76 -4.37 4.27 8.20
C TYR A 76 -4.88 4.33 9.65
N ARG A 77 -4.03 3.97 10.62
CA ARG A 77 -4.37 4.04 12.04
C ARG A 77 -4.72 5.46 12.49
N LEU A 78 -4.02 6.47 11.96
CA LEU A 78 -4.30 7.88 12.26
C LEU A 78 -5.62 8.37 11.64
N ALA A 79 -6.02 7.84 10.50
CA ALA A 79 -7.28 8.20 9.84
C ALA A 79 -8.50 7.45 10.40
N ALA A 80 -8.28 6.29 11.03
CA ALA A 80 -9.32 5.48 11.68
C ALA A 80 -9.59 5.86 13.14
N ALA A 81 -8.76 6.72 13.74
CA ALA A 81 -8.88 7.25 15.10
C ALA A 81 -9.79 8.48 15.16
#